data_AF-A0A2V8EBE0-F1
#
_entry.id   AF-A0A2V8EBE0-F1
#
_cell.length_a   1.000
_cell.length_b   1.000
_cell.length_c   1.000
_cell.angle_alpha   90.00
_cell.angle_beta   90.00
_cell.angle_gamma   90.00
#
_symmetry.space_group_name_H-M   'P 1'
#
loop_
_entity.id
_entity.type
_entity.pdbx_description
1 polymer ?
#
loop_
_entity_poly.entity_id
_entity_poly.type
_entity_poly.pdbx_seq_one_letter_code
_entity_poly.pdbx_strand_id
1 'polypeptide(L)'
;HADRVAKLLGIFAAAATAGDDPRSVLAWQPFATLARQLFPSEFTAIDRAKGATFPFTGEQIQSAHARWTTEWLAWERAHDAEYKLRAAAVEHEMGANLATPYGRARLEAVEREKLDRYQQRYEEYTRVSKALKTLFPAG
;
A
#
# COMPACT_ATOMS: atom_id res chain seq x y z
N HIS A 1 5.08 36.64 0.79
CA HIS A 1 4.40 35.61 -0.02
C HIS A 1 5.36 34.67 -0.74
N ALA A 2 6.22 35.15 -1.65
CA ALA A 2 7.12 34.29 -2.44
C ALA A 2 8.05 33.40 -1.60
N ASP A 3 8.65 33.93 -0.53
CA ASP A 3 9.53 33.16 0.38
C ASP A 3 8.80 31.98 1.06
N ARG A 4 7.53 32.18 1.46
CA ARG A 4 6.74 31.11 2.09
C ARG A 4 6.31 30.04 1.08
N VAL A 5 5.97 30.44 -0.14
CA VAL A 5 5.69 29.50 -1.25
C VAL A 5 6.92 28.64 -1.52
N ALA A 6 8.12 29.24 -1.61
CA ALA A 6 9.36 28.50 -1.82
C ALA A 6 9.64 27.50 -0.66
N LYS A 7 9.41 27.91 0.59
CA LYS A 7 9.53 27.02 1.76
C LYS A 7 8.56 25.84 1.71
N LEU A 8 7.29 26.07 1.36
CA LEU A 8 6.29 25.01 1.23
C LEU A 8 6.66 24.04 0.10
N LEU A 9 7.14 24.54 -1.04
CA LEU A 9 7.65 23.71 -2.12
C LEU A 9 8.83 22.85 -1.65
N GLY A 10 9.77 23.43 -0.88
CA GLY A 10 10.89 22.69 -0.31
C GLY A 10 10.48 21.59 0.67
N ILE A 11 9.53 21.89 1.58
CA ILE A 11 9.03 20.92 2.57
C ILE A 11 8.38 19.71 1.88
N PHE A 12 7.57 19.97 0.85
CA PHE A 12 6.80 18.92 0.17
C PHE A 12 7.45 18.41 -1.12
N ALA A 13 8.71 18.78 -1.41
CA ALA A 13 9.41 18.34 -2.62
C ALA A 13 9.48 16.80 -2.71
N ALA A 14 9.89 16.15 -1.60
CA ALA A 14 9.97 14.70 -1.52
C ALA A 14 8.58 14.03 -1.64
N ALA A 15 7.55 14.65 -1.06
CA ALA A 15 6.17 14.17 -1.20
C ALA A 15 5.74 14.21 -2.67
N ALA A 16 5.98 15.31 -3.38
CA ALA A 16 5.58 15.48 -4.77
C ALA A 16 6.24 14.46 -5.73
N THR A 17 7.47 14.01 -5.43
CA THR A 17 8.17 12.99 -6.22
C THR A 17 7.74 11.55 -5.89
N ALA A 18 7.15 11.30 -4.72
CA ALA A 18 6.76 9.98 -4.24
C ALA A 18 5.25 9.71 -4.40
N GLY A 19 4.58 10.41 -5.31
CA GLY A 19 3.12 10.35 -5.49
C GLY A 19 2.59 9.01 -6.01
N ASP A 20 3.46 8.10 -6.41
CA ASP A 20 3.14 6.74 -6.84
C ASP A 20 3.31 5.69 -5.73
N ASP A 21 3.99 6.02 -4.62
CA ASP A 21 4.07 5.18 -3.43
C ASP A 21 2.89 5.45 -2.49
N PRO A 22 1.98 4.47 -2.31
CA PRO A 22 0.80 4.66 -1.45
C PRO A 22 1.16 4.95 0.01
N ARG A 23 2.30 4.46 0.52
CA ARG A 23 2.73 4.74 1.89
C ARG A 23 3.23 6.18 2.03
N SER A 24 3.96 6.68 1.04
CA SER A 24 4.38 8.08 0.99
C SER A 24 3.20 9.03 0.92
N VAL A 25 2.18 8.74 0.09
CA VAL A 25 0.94 9.53 0.04
C VAL A 25 0.28 9.60 1.43
N LEU A 26 0.13 8.45 2.10
CA LEU A 26 -0.47 8.39 3.45
C LEU A 26 0.34 9.13 4.52
N ALA A 27 1.67 9.11 4.42
CA ALA A 27 2.53 9.81 5.35
C ALA A 27 2.41 11.33 5.21
N TRP A 28 2.33 11.83 3.97
CA TRP A 28 2.40 13.26 3.69
C TRP A 28 1.04 13.98 3.62
N GLN A 29 -0.04 13.27 3.26
CA GLN A 29 -1.35 13.91 3.05
C GLN A 29 -1.92 14.61 4.30
N PRO A 30 -1.83 14.07 5.54
CA PRO A 30 -2.30 14.77 6.73
C PRO A 30 -1.59 16.12 6.93
N PHE A 31 -0.29 16.16 6.69
CA PHE A 31 0.51 17.39 6.78
C PHE A 31 0.16 18.38 5.67
N ALA A 32 -0.08 17.88 4.45
CA ALA A 32 -0.55 18.71 3.34
C ALA A 32 -1.91 19.35 3.65
N THR A 33 -2.85 18.59 4.22
CA THR A 33 -4.16 19.10 4.64
C THR A 33 -4.03 20.18 5.71
N LEU A 34 -3.23 19.94 6.76
CA LEU A 34 -2.99 20.92 7.81
C LEU A 34 -2.31 22.19 7.27
N ALA A 35 -1.25 22.03 6.46
CA ALA A 35 -0.53 23.16 5.88
C ALA A 35 -1.42 24.00 4.97
N ARG A 36 -2.35 23.38 4.24
CA ARG A 36 -3.37 24.08 3.43
C ARG A 36 -4.31 24.93 4.27
N GLN A 37 -4.75 24.41 5.42
CA GLN A 37 -5.61 25.17 6.34
C GLN A 37 -4.86 26.37 6.94
N LEU A 38 -3.57 26.22 7.23
CA LEU A 38 -2.75 27.28 7.82
C LEU A 38 -2.29 28.33 6.80
N PHE A 39 -2.07 27.94 5.54
CA PHE A 39 -1.52 28.80 4.48
C PHE A 39 -2.36 28.74 3.18
N PRO A 40 -3.66 29.07 3.22
CA PRO A 40 -4.57 28.85 2.11
C PRO A 40 -4.22 29.66 0.86
N SER A 41 -3.74 30.90 1.02
CA SER A 41 -3.32 31.75 -0.09
C SER A 41 -2.10 31.21 -0.83
N GLU A 42 -1.14 30.64 -0.10
CA GLU A 42 0.09 30.09 -0.64
C GLU A 42 -0.19 28.81 -1.41
N PHE A 43 -1.01 27.91 -0.86
CA PHE A 43 -1.43 26.71 -1.59
C PHE A 43 -2.29 27.04 -2.81
N THR A 44 -3.17 28.05 -2.75
CA THR A 44 -3.90 28.52 -3.94
C THR A 44 -2.95 29.00 -5.04
N ALA A 45 -1.90 29.73 -4.67
CA ALA A 45 -0.88 30.18 -5.62
C ALA A 45 -0.09 29.01 -6.22
N ILE A 46 0.30 28.02 -5.39
CA ILE A 46 0.99 26.81 -5.84
C ILE A 46 0.09 25.99 -6.77
N ASP A 47 -1.17 25.76 -6.39
CA ASP A 47 -2.13 24.97 -7.17
C ASP A 47 -2.39 25.63 -8.53
N ARG A 48 -2.51 26.97 -8.57
CA ARG A 48 -2.63 27.73 -9.83
C ARG A 48 -1.39 27.61 -10.70
N ALA A 49 -0.20 27.68 -10.12
CA ALA A 49 1.06 27.58 -10.85
C ALA A 49 1.30 26.16 -11.38
N LYS A 50 0.93 25.13 -10.60
CA LYS A 50 1.04 23.71 -10.97
C LYS A 50 -0.07 23.25 -11.91
N GLY A 51 -1.22 23.93 -11.92
CA GLY A 51 -2.43 23.53 -12.64
C GLY A 51 -3.18 22.37 -11.99
N ALA A 52 -2.80 21.98 -10.77
CA ALA A 52 -3.41 20.88 -10.03
C ALA A 52 -3.12 20.99 -8.52
N THR A 53 -3.88 20.26 -7.72
CA THR A 53 -3.75 20.13 -6.27
C THR A 53 -2.34 19.65 -5.86
N PHE A 54 -1.64 20.43 -5.03
CA PHE A 54 -0.31 20.14 -4.47
C PHE A 54 -0.36 19.66 -3.00
N PRO A 55 0.44 18.69 -2.54
CA PRO A 55 1.48 17.99 -3.28
C PRO A 55 0.93 16.87 -4.17
N PHE A 56 -0.19 16.26 -3.78
CA PHE A 56 -0.84 15.17 -4.51
C PHE A 56 -2.14 15.63 -5.16
N THR A 57 -2.32 15.25 -6.42
CA THR A 57 -3.61 15.38 -7.11
C THR A 57 -4.54 14.24 -6.71
N GLY A 58 -5.85 14.43 -6.91
CA GLY A 58 -6.81 13.33 -6.72
C GLY A 58 -6.50 12.12 -7.59
N GLU A 59 -6.06 12.35 -8.83
CA GLU A 59 -5.60 11.31 -9.75
C GLU A 59 -4.39 10.55 -9.18
N GLN A 60 -3.37 11.23 -8.65
CA GLN A 60 -2.21 10.57 -8.04
C GLN A 60 -2.61 9.67 -6.87
N ILE A 61 -3.53 10.12 -6.00
CA ILE A 61 -4.05 9.32 -4.89
C ILE A 61 -4.79 8.08 -5.42
N GLN A 62 -5.60 8.24 -6.47
CA GLN A 62 -6.31 7.12 -7.11
C GLN A 62 -5.34 6.13 -7.77
N SER A 63 -4.34 6.61 -8.49
CA SER A 63 -3.30 5.80 -9.10
C SER A 63 -2.50 5.02 -8.06
N ALA A 64 -2.14 5.65 -6.94
CA ALA A 64 -1.47 4.97 -5.82
C ALA A 64 -2.34 3.85 -5.24
N HIS A 65 -3.63 4.09 -5.02
CA HIS A 65 -4.56 3.04 -4.57
C HIS A 65 -4.71 1.90 -5.60
N ALA A 66 -4.84 2.23 -6.89
CA ALA A 66 -4.93 1.23 -7.95
C ALA A 66 -3.67 0.35 -7.99
N ARG A 67 -2.49 0.98 -7.95
CA ARG A 67 -1.21 0.27 -7.91
C ARG A 67 -1.08 -0.63 -6.69
N TRP A 68 -1.43 -0.13 -5.49
CA TRP A 68 -1.45 -0.93 -4.26
C TRP A 68 -2.33 -2.19 -4.40
N THR A 69 -3.50 -2.04 -5.02
CA THR A 69 -4.41 -3.14 -5.30
C THR A 69 -3.80 -4.14 -6.30
N THR A 70 -3.18 -3.66 -7.37
CA THR A 70 -2.48 -4.51 -8.34
C THR A 70 -1.35 -5.30 -7.70
N GLU A 71 -0.53 -4.65 -6.85
CA GLU A 71 0.57 -5.30 -6.13
C GLU A 71 0.07 -6.37 -5.16
N TRP A 72 -1.03 -6.10 -4.44
CA TRP A 72 -1.70 -7.09 -3.59
C TRP A 72 -2.15 -8.32 -4.39
N LEU A 73 -2.87 -8.11 -5.51
CA LEU A 73 -3.37 -9.22 -6.34
C LEU A 73 -2.24 -10.03 -6.99
N ALA A 74 -1.12 -9.38 -7.32
CA ALA A 74 0.05 -10.07 -7.83
C ALA A 74 0.70 -10.93 -6.74
N TRP A 75 0.85 -10.37 -5.54
CA TRP A 75 1.38 -11.09 -4.39
C TRP A 75 0.49 -12.28 -3.99
N GLU A 76 -0.83 -12.11 -3.95
CA GLU A 76 -1.79 -13.16 -3.58
C GLU A 76 -1.68 -14.38 -4.50
N ARG A 77 -1.60 -14.15 -5.82
CA ARG A 77 -1.40 -15.22 -6.81
C ARG A 77 -0.06 -15.94 -6.63
N ALA A 78 1.00 -15.19 -6.34
CA ALA A 78 2.33 -15.76 -6.11
C ALA A 78 2.37 -16.58 -4.81
N HIS A 79 1.77 -16.06 -3.74
CA HIS A 79 1.62 -16.74 -2.44
C HIS A 79 0.86 -18.05 -2.59
N ASP A 80 -0.28 -18.04 -3.28
CA ASP A 80 -1.05 -19.25 -3.51
C ASP A 80 -0.28 -20.30 -4.33
N ALA A 81 0.46 -19.87 -5.35
CA ALA A 81 1.28 -20.76 -6.16
C ALA A 81 2.44 -21.37 -5.34
N GLU A 82 3.12 -20.55 -4.53
CA GLU A 82 4.20 -20.98 -3.63
C GLU A 82 3.72 -22.08 -2.68
N TYR A 83 2.61 -21.85 -1.99
CA TYR A 83 2.13 -22.81 -0.99
C TYR A 83 1.53 -24.08 -1.60
N LYS A 84 0.94 -24.01 -2.79
CA LYS A 84 0.56 -25.22 -3.55
C LYS A 84 1.77 -26.09 -3.87
N LEU A 85 2.87 -25.48 -4.31
CA LEU A 85 4.10 -26.21 -4.60
C LEU A 85 4.72 -26.81 -3.33
N ARG A 86 4.74 -26.06 -2.22
CA ARG A 86 5.26 -26.54 -0.93
C ARG A 86 4.44 -27.71 -0.38
N ALA A 87 3.12 -27.64 -0.45
CA ALA A 87 2.25 -28.75 -0.03
C ALA A 87 2.52 -30.00 -0.88
N ALA A 88 2.56 -29.87 -2.21
CA ALA A 88 2.87 -30.97 -3.12
C ALA A 88 4.26 -31.59 -2.87
N ALA A 89 5.26 -30.77 -2.54
CA ALA A 89 6.59 -31.25 -2.17
C ALA A 89 6.56 -32.09 -0.88
N VAL A 90 5.83 -31.65 0.14
CA VAL A 90 5.65 -32.44 1.38
C VAL A 90 4.93 -33.75 1.09
N GLU A 91 3.86 -33.73 0.29
CA GLU A 91 3.14 -34.95 -0.09
C GLU A 91 4.04 -35.94 -0.83
N HIS A 92 4.84 -35.46 -1.78
CA HIS A 92 5.79 -36.27 -2.53
C HIS A 92 6.89 -36.84 -1.62
N GLU A 93 7.48 -36.04 -0.73
CA GLU A 93 8.52 -36.48 0.20
C GLU A 93 8.00 -37.51 1.22
N MET A 94 6.75 -37.36 1.68
CA MET A 94 6.18 -38.25 2.69
C MET A 94 5.64 -39.54 2.08
N GLY A 95 5.09 -39.52 0.87
CA GLY A 95 4.51 -40.70 0.22
C GLY A 95 3.52 -41.43 1.14
N ALA A 96 3.73 -42.73 1.37
CA ALA A 96 2.91 -43.53 2.29
C ALA A 96 2.95 -43.03 3.74
N ASN A 97 4.02 -42.34 4.16
CA ASN A 97 4.15 -41.79 5.51
C ASN A 97 3.27 -40.57 5.73
N LEU A 98 2.62 -40.02 4.70
CA LEU A 98 1.70 -38.88 4.83
C LEU A 98 0.52 -39.21 5.75
N ALA A 99 0.06 -40.47 5.77
CA ALA A 99 -1.03 -40.94 6.63
C ALA A 99 -0.63 -41.03 8.11
N THR A 100 0.67 -40.97 8.43
CA THR A 100 1.14 -40.99 9.81
C THR A 100 0.85 -39.66 10.52
N PRO A 101 0.80 -39.64 11.87
CA PRO A 101 0.69 -38.38 12.61
C PRO A 101 1.78 -37.35 12.25
N TYR A 102 3.01 -37.81 12.01
CA TYR A 102 4.12 -36.94 11.63
C TYR A 102 3.93 -36.33 10.23
N GLY A 103 3.53 -37.14 9.25
CA GLY A 103 3.26 -36.69 7.88
C GLY A 103 2.14 -35.64 7.84
N ARG A 104 1.03 -35.88 8.55
CA ARG A 104 -0.07 -34.92 8.69
C ARG A 104 0.37 -33.63 9.37
N ALA A 105 1.09 -33.73 10.49
CA ALA A 105 1.59 -32.54 11.20
C ALA A 105 2.51 -31.68 10.31
N ARG A 106 3.29 -32.29 9.42
CA ARG A 106 4.16 -31.57 8.49
C ARG A 106 3.37 -30.81 7.43
N LEU A 107 2.29 -31.40 6.89
CA LEU A 107 1.40 -30.72 5.95
C LEU A 107 0.61 -29.60 6.65
N GLU A 108 0.09 -29.85 7.85
CA GLU A 108 -0.58 -28.83 8.68
C GLU A 108 0.31 -27.63 9.00
N ALA A 109 1.62 -27.86 9.22
CA ALA A 109 2.57 -26.78 9.43
C ALA A 109 2.70 -25.86 8.21
N VAL A 110 2.69 -26.41 6.99
CA VAL A 110 2.71 -25.62 5.74
C VAL A 110 1.43 -24.81 5.60
N GLU A 111 0.26 -25.39 5.86
CA GLU A 111 -1.02 -24.68 5.79
C GLU A 111 -1.13 -23.57 6.84
N ARG A 112 -0.64 -23.81 8.06
CA ARG A 112 -0.61 -22.78 9.10
C ARG A 112 0.26 -21.59 8.68
N GLU A 113 1.46 -21.86 8.19
CA GLU A 113 2.36 -20.80 7.71
C GLU A 113 1.75 -20.02 6.53
N LYS A 114 1.02 -20.71 5.64
CA LYS A 114 0.27 -20.08 4.54
C LYS A 114 -0.71 -19.04 5.08
N LEU A 115 -1.53 -19.45 6.05
CA LEU A 115 -2.57 -18.61 6.64
C LEU A 115 -1.97 -17.44 7.41
N ASP A 116 -0.93 -17.67 8.20
CA ASP A 116 -0.29 -16.62 9.01
C ASP A 116 0.29 -15.52 8.11
N ARG A 117 1.03 -15.88 7.07
CA ARG A 117 1.57 -14.91 6.11
C ARG A 117 0.48 -14.18 5.33
N TYR A 118 -0.58 -14.90 4.92
CA TYR A 118 -1.73 -14.30 4.25
C TYR A 118 -2.40 -13.26 5.13
N GLN A 119 -2.69 -13.60 6.38
CA GLN A 119 -3.35 -12.72 7.33
C GLN A 119 -2.54 -11.44 7.55
N GLN A 120 -1.23 -11.57 7.82
CA GLN A 120 -0.35 -10.42 8.04
C GLN A 120 -0.36 -9.45 6.84
N ARG A 121 -0.26 -10.00 5.62
CA ARG A 121 -0.24 -9.18 4.40
C ARG A 121 -1.61 -8.58 4.09
N TYR A 122 -2.68 -9.33 4.33
CA TYR A 122 -4.06 -8.88 4.14
C TYR A 122 -4.42 -7.71 5.07
N GLU A 123 -3.96 -7.76 6.32
CA GLU A 123 -4.12 -6.67 7.28
C GLU A 123 -3.42 -5.39 6.79
N GLU A 124 -2.19 -5.52 6.29
CA GLU A 124 -1.45 -4.39 5.71
C GLU A 124 -2.19 -3.82 4.50
N TYR A 125 -2.59 -4.69 3.56
CA TYR A 125 -3.36 -4.30 2.37
C TYR A 125 -4.61 -3.53 2.76
N THR A 126 -5.43 -4.10 3.65
CA THR A 126 -6.70 -3.51 4.09
C THR A 126 -6.50 -2.16 4.76
N ARG A 127 -5.50 -2.06 5.66
CA ARG A 127 -5.20 -0.81 6.38
C ARG A 127 -4.82 0.31 5.42
N VAL A 128 -3.89 0.04 4.49
CA VAL A 128 -3.43 1.03 3.51
C VAL A 128 -4.55 1.40 2.53
N SER A 129 -5.28 0.42 2.00
CA SER A 129 -6.40 0.64 1.07
C SER A 129 -7.51 1.48 1.69
N LYS A 130 -7.91 1.19 2.94
CA LYS A 130 -8.90 1.99 3.67
C LYS A 130 -8.41 3.42 3.85
N ALA A 131 -7.17 3.61 4.29
CA ALA A 131 -6.62 4.93 4.51
C ALA A 131 -6.58 5.75 3.21
N LEU A 132 -6.15 5.18 2.09
CA LEU A 132 -6.14 5.86 0.80
C LEU A 132 -7.54 6.23 0.32
N LYS A 133 -8.53 5.34 0.53
CA LYS A 133 -9.94 5.64 0.19
C LYS A 133 -10.50 6.84 0.96
N THR A 134 -10.07 7.07 2.20
CA THR A 134 -10.49 8.27 2.95
C THR A 134 -9.95 9.58 2.36
N LEU A 135 -8.92 9.50 1.52
CA LEU A 135 -8.33 10.65 0.85
C LEU A 135 -8.98 10.98 -0.49
N PHE A 136 -9.87 10.12 -1.00
CA PHE A 136 -10.66 10.45 -2.17
C PHE A 136 -11.68 11.53 -1.78
N PRO A 137 -11.80 12.62 -2.56
CA PRO A 137 -12.87 13.57 -2.33
C PRO A 137 -14.21 12.84 -2.42
N ALA A 138 -15.12 13.12 -1.48
CA ALA A 138 -16.54 12.86 -1.72
C ALA A 138 -16.91 13.69 -2.95
N GLY A 139 -17.51 13.05 -3.95
CA GLY A 139 -17.99 13.72 -5.16
C GLY A 139 -18.95 14.87 -4.84
#